data_AF-A0A7V2H6Y0-F1
#
_entry.id   AF-A0A7V2H6Y0-F1
#
_cell.length_a   1.000
_cell.length_b   1.000
_cell.length_c   1.000
_cell.angle_alpha   90.00
_cell.angle_beta   90.00
_cell.angle_gamma   90.00
#
_symmetry.space_group_name_H-M   'P 1'
#
loop_
_entity.id
_entity.type
_entity.pdbx_description
1 polymer ?
#
loop_
_entity_poly.entity_id
_entity_poly.type
_entity_poly.pdbx_seq_one_letter_code
_entity_poly.pdbx_strand_id
1 'polypeptide(L)'
;MQTGLAFWASKTLLSAVEMEVFTELARHPEDLDTLRGRLGLHPRAAHDFLDALVALGFLQRKDGKYHNTPATALYLDKHKPTYLGGILEMANHRLFRFWANLTEALRTGQPQNEAKGGGPNPFEALYADPIRLKEFLKAMSGISRPANMAIAAQFPFAQYATAADIGTAQGDLIVQIAKANPHITGIGYDLAEVGPVFEDYVEANGLTSRVSFAPGKPGAKET
;
A
#
# COMPACT_ATOMS: atom_id res chain seq x y z
N MET A 1 -18.79 -2.19 -22.14
CA MET A 1 -19.60 -2.16 -20.91
C MET A 1 -18.78 -2.54 -19.68
N GLN A 2 -18.19 -3.73 -19.62
CA GLN A 2 -17.40 -4.19 -18.45
C GLN A 2 -16.37 -3.16 -17.95
N THR A 3 -15.48 -2.68 -18.82
CA THR A 3 -14.48 -1.66 -18.44
C THR A 3 -15.10 -0.33 -18.02
N GLY A 4 -16.16 0.12 -18.70
CA GLY A 4 -16.84 1.38 -18.39
C GLY A 4 -17.54 1.40 -17.03
N LEU A 5 -17.82 0.21 -16.46
CA LEU A 5 -18.49 0.04 -15.17
C LEU A 5 -17.56 -0.64 -14.13
N ALA A 6 -16.27 -0.79 -14.43
CA ALA A 6 -15.30 -1.44 -13.55
C ALA A 6 -15.13 -0.71 -12.20
N PHE A 7 -15.52 0.57 -12.13
CA PHE A 7 -15.54 1.35 -10.90
C PHE A 7 -16.51 0.77 -9.85
N TRP A 8 -17.55 0.02 -10.23
CA TRP A 8 -18.41 -0.69 -9.29
C TRP A 8 -17.64 -1.79 -8.57
N ALA A 9 -17.04 -2.72 -9.31
CA ALA A 9 -16.24 -3.80 -8.74
C ALA A 9 -15.06 -3.27 -7.92
N SER A 10 -14.39 -2.22 -8.42
CA SER A 10 -13.34 -1.53 -7.67
C SER A 10 -13.88 -0.98 -6.35
N LYS A 11 -14.95 -0.18 -6.36
CA LYS A 11 -15.47 0.43 -5.13
C LYS A 11 -15.98 -0.61 -4.14
N THR A 12 -16.58 -1.71 -4.60
CA THR A 12 -16.97 -2.84 -3.73
C THR A 12 -15.77 -3.42 -2.98
N LEU A 13 -14.65 -3.70 -3.68
CA LEU A 13 -13.42 -4.17 -3.05
C LEU A 13 -12.86 -3.12 -2.06
N LEU A 14 -12.76 -1.87 -2.50
CA LEU A 14 -12.18 -0.78 -1.71
C LEU A 14 -12.94 -0.57 -0.40
N SER A 15 -14.28 -0.61 -0.44
CA SER A 15 -15.11 -0.54 0.77
C SER A 15 -14.97 -1.77 1.66
N ALA A 16 -14.76 -2.97 1.11
CA ALA A 16 -14.52 -4.16 1.92
C ALA A 16 -13.18 -4.11 2.68
N VAL A 17 -12.16 -3.50 2.07
CA VAL A 17 -10.86 -3.23 2.73
C VAL A 17 -11.03 -2.18 3.83
N GLU A 18 -11.70 -1.06 3.54
CA GLU A 18 -11.97 0.01 4.51
C GLU A 18 -12.75 -0.49 5.74
N MET A 19 -13.71 -1.39 5.52
CA MET A 19 -14.49 -2.03 6.58
C MET A 19 -13.80 -3.24 7.22
N GLU A 20 -12.54 -3.54 6.85
CA GLU A 20 -11.74 -4.65 7.36
C GLU A 20 -12.43 -6.03 7.27
N VAL A 21 -13.30 -6.25 6.26
CA VAL A 21 -14.05 -7.50 6.04
C VAL A 21 -13.10 -8.71 6.02
N PHE A 22 -11.99 -8.59 5.29
CA PHE A 22 -11.02 -9.66 5.10
C PHE A 22 -10.23 -9.95 6.37
N THR A 23 -9.93 -8.92 7.17
CA THR A 23 -9.26 -9.07 8.47
C THR A 23 -10.18 -9.79 9.47
N GLU A 24 -11.47 -9.47 9.51
CA GLU A 24 -12.42 -10.17 10.37
C GLU A 24 -12.54 -11.65 9.98
N LEU A 25 -12.70 -11.93 8.68
CA LEU A 25 -12.81 -13.30 8.15
C LEU A 25 -11.49 -14.09 8.21
N ALA A 26 -10.35 -13.44 8.48
CA ALA A 26 -9.08 -14.12 8.70
C ALA A 26 -9.05 -14.86 10.05
N ARG A 27 -9.88 -14.44 11.03
CA ARG A 27 -9.99 -15.10 12.33
C ARG A 27 -10.72 -16.43 12.21
N HIS A 28 -11.89 -16.40 11.58
CA HIS A 28 -12.67 -17.58 11.23
C HIS A 28 -13.78 -17.22 10.22
N PRO A 29 -14.31 -18.21 9.49
CA PRO A 29 -15.48 -18.01 8.64
C PRO A 29 -16.71 -17.62 9.44
N GLU A 30 -17.51 -16.70 8.91
CA GLU A 30 -18.68 -16.14 9.59
C GLU A 30 -19.95 -16.22 8.74
N ASP A 31 -21.11 -16.36 9.39
CA ASP A 31 -22.40 -16.20 8.72
C ASP A 31 -22.76 -14.72 8.50
N LEU A 32 -23.83 -14.47 7.75
CA LEU A 32 -24.30 -13.14 7.40
C LEU A 32 -24.63 -12.27 8.63
N ASP A 33 -25.40 -12.79 9.57
CA ASP A 33 -25.90 -12.00 10.70
C ASP A 33 -24.77 -11.63 11.66
N THR A 34 -23.84 -12.54 11.88
CA THR A 34 -22.64 -12.33 12.70
C THR A 34 -21.72 -11.30 12.04
N LEU A 35 -21.40 -11.47 10.75
CA LEU A 35 -20.53 -10.55 10.02
C LEU A 35 -21.17 -9.16 9.91
N ARG A 36 -22.49 -9.08 9.70
CA ARG A 36 -23.25 -7.83 9.72
C ARG A 36 -23.09 -7.10 11.06
N GLY A 37 -23.30 -7.82 12.18
CA GLY A 37 -23.19 -7.26 13.52
C GLY A 37 -21.80 -6.73 13.82
N ARG A 38 -20.76 -7.51 13.50
CA ARG A 38 -19.36 -7.15 13.74
C ARG A 38 -18.90 -5.95 12.92
N LEU A 39 -19.33 -5.87 11.66
CA LEU A 39 -18.92 -4.82 10.73
C LEU A 39 -19.87 -3.61 10.69
N GLY A 40 -20.95 -3.63 11.46
CA GLY A 40 -21.95 -2.55 11.48
C GLY A 40 -22.69 -2.38 10.15
N LEU A 41 -22.83 -3.44 9.34
CA LEU A 41 -23.51 -3.36 8.05
C LEU A 41 -25.02 -3.18 8.23
N HIS A 42 -25.63 -2.31 7.43
CA HIS A 42 -27.09 -2.14 7.46
C HIS A 42 -27.80 -3.38 6.86
N PRO A 43 -28.84 -3.93 7.51
CA PRO A 43 -29.51 -5.16 7.06
C PRO A 43 -29.96 -5.14 5.59
N ARG A 44 -30.44 -3.98 5.11
CA ARG A 44 -30.88 -3.79 3.72
C ARG A 44 -29.82 -4.17 2.67
N ALA A 45 -28.54 -3.89 2.93
CA ALA A 45 -27.48 -4.02 1.92
C ALA A 45 -26.43 -5.08 2.25
N ALA A 46 -26.42 -5.62 3.48
CA ALA A 46 -25.39 -6.55 3.94
C ALA A 46 -25.31 -7.81 3.07
N HIS A 47 -26.47 -8.40 2.74
CA HIS A 47 -26.53 -9.60 1.90
C HIS A 47 -25.95 -9.32 0.51
N ASP A 48 -26.47 -8.30 -0.19
CA ASP A 48 -26.04 -7.95 -1.54
C ASP A 48 -24.56 -7.56 -1.62
N PHE A 49 -24.04 -6.86 -0.60
CA PHE A 49 -22.64 -6.48 -0.54
C PHE A 49 -21.72 -7.71 -0.43
N LEU A 50 -22.03 -8.63 0.49
CA LEU A 50 -21.21 -9.83 0.70
C LEU A 50 -21.33 -10.81 -0.47
N ASP A 51 -22.54 -10.97 -1.04
CA ASP A 51 -22.73 -11.79 -2.23
C ASP A 51 -22.05 -11.17 -3.46
N ALA A 52 -21.99 -9.84 -3.58
CA ALA A 52 -21.20 -9.19 -4.62
C ALA A 52 -19.69 -9.50 -4.45
N LEU A 53 -19.17 -9.51 -3.22
CA LEU A 53 -17.77 -9.91 -2.97
C LEU A 53 -17.51 -11.38 -3.32
N VAL A 54 -18.50 -12.27 -3.12
CA VAL A 54 -18.42 -13.67 -3.56
C VAL A 54 -18.44 -13.75 -5.09
N ALA A 55 -19.38 -13.06 -5.75
CA ALA A 55 -19.51 -13.06 -7.21
C ALA A 55 -18.29 -12.47 -7.93
N LEU A 56 -17.63 -11.47 -7.31
CA LEU A 56 -16.40 -10.87 -7.79
C LEU A 56 -15.15 -11.71 -7.48
N GLY A 57 -15.30 -12.81 -6.73
CA GLY A 57 -14.21 -13.74 -6.40
C GLY A 57 -13.28 -13.26 -5.28
N PHE A 58 -13.71 -12.31 -4.45
CA PHE A 58 -12.95 -11.85 -3.27
C PHE A 58 -13.27 -12.66 -2.01
N LEU A 59 -14.47 -13.23 -1.93
CA LEU A 59 -14.90 -14.16 -0.89
C LEU A 59 -15.37 -15.49 -1.49
N GLN A 60 -15.45 -16.51 -0.65
CA GLN A 60 -16.13 -17.78 -0.94
C GLN A 60 -17.26 -17.97 0.05
N ARG A 61 -18.37 -18.58 -0.41
CA ARG A 61 -19.47 -18.99 0.46
C ARG A 61 -19.53 -20.52 0.51
N LYS A 62 -19.40 -21.09 1.70
CA LYS A 62 -19.48 -22.54 1.96
C LYS A 62 -20.37 -22.77 3.17
N ASP A 63 -21.36 -23.65 3.04
CA ASP A 63 -22.29 -24.00 4.12
C ASP A 63 -22.91 -22.78 4.81
N GLY A 64 -23.29 -21.78 4.01
CA GLY A 64 -23.90 -20.53 4.51
C GLY A 64 -22.92 -19.51 5.10
N LYS A 65 -21.62 -19.83 5.19
CA LYS A 65 -20.58 -18.97 5.77
C LYS A 65 -19.66 -18.36 4.73
N TYR A 66 -19.27 -17.11 4.95
CA TYR A 66 -18.29 -16.39 4.15
C TYR A 66 -16.87 -16.70 4.60
N HIS A 67 -15.98 -16.83 3.62
CA HIS A 67 -14.57 -17.14 3.80
C HIS A 67 -13.74 -16.22 2.91
N ASN A 68 -12.53 -15.87 3.37
CA ASN A 68 -11.53 -15.34 2.45
C ASN A 68 -11.18 -16.37 1.37
N THR A 69 -10.88 -15.89 0.18
CA THR A 69 -10.19 -16.68 -0.85
C THR A 69 -8.71 -16.81 -0.47
N PRO A 70 -7.94 -17.74 -1.08
CA PRO A 70 -6.50 -17.80 -0.85
C PRO A 70 -5.77 -16.47 -1.08
N ALA A 71 -6.17 -15.71 -2.11
CA ALA A 71 -5.59 -14.42 -2.42
C ALA A 71 -5.94 -13.36 -1.38
N THR A 72 -7.21 -13.22 -1.01
CA THR A 72 -7.63 -12.22 0.00
C THR A 72 -7.15 -12.57 1.40
N ALA A 73 -7.05 -13.86 1.73
CA ALA A 73 -6.44 -14.31 2.98
C ALA A 73 -4.93 -14.01 3.04
N LEU A 74 -4.22 -14.04 1.92
CA LEU A 74 -2.79 -13.75 1.87
C LEU A 74 -2.51 -12.25 1.89
N TYR A 75 -3.26 -11.47 1.11
CA TYR A 75 -2.92 -10.08 0.83
C TYR A 75 -3.80 -9.04 1.51
N LEU A 76 -5.00 -9.38 1.99
CA LEU A 76 -5.97 -8.41 2.53
C LEU A 76 -6.26 -8.59 4.02
N ASP A 77 -5.51 -9.44 4.72
CA ASP A 77 -5.48 -9.47 6.19
C ASP A 77 -4.47 -8.45 6.71
N LYS A 78 -4.96 -7.40 7.39
CA LYS A 78 -4.15 -6.29 7.91
C LYS A 78 -3.10 -6.70 8.95
N HIS A 79 -3.26 -7.88 9.53
CA HIS A 79 -2.31 -8.43 10.51
C HIS A 79 -1.15 -9.19 9.86
N LYS A 80 -1.18 -9.45 8.54
CA LYS A 80 -0.10 -10.17 7.86
C LYS A 80 1.01 -9.26 7.35
N PRO A 81 2.27 -9.71 7.37
CA PRO A 81 3.37 -9.00 6.72
C PRO A 81 3.18 -8.82 5.20
N THR A 82 2.35 -9.66 4.58
CA THR A 82 2.01 -9.63 3.15
C THR A 82 0.84 -8.70 2.81
N TYR A 83 0.34 -7.92 3.77
CA TYR A 83 -0.81 -7.03 3.56
C TYR A 83 -0.53 -5.98 2.47
N LEU A 84 -1.41 -5.94 1.47
CA LEU A 84 -1.42 -4.98 0.36
C LEU A 84 -2.63 -4.03 0.43
N GLY A 85 -3.45 -4.06 1.49
CA GLY A 85 -4.63 -3.19 1.56
C GLY A 85 -4.30 -1.71 1.72
N GLY A 86 -3.10 -1.34 2.16
CA GLY A 86 -2.70 0.08 2.28
C GLY A 86 -2.79 0.87 0.96
N ILE A 87 -2.46 0.26 -0.19
CA ILE A 87 -2.63 0.92 -1.49
C ILE A 87 -4.10 1.04 -1.86
N LEU A 88 -4.92 0.06 -1.49
CA LEU A 88 -6.35 0.07 -1.73
C LEU A 88 -7.04 1.15 -0.86
N GLU A 89 -6.65 1.27 0.40
CA GLU A 89 -7.08 2.37 1.30
C GLU A 89 -6.73 3.73 0.69
N MET A 90 -5.49 3.90 0.21
CA MET A 90 -5.07 5.13 -0.49
C MET A 90 -5.87 5.37 -1.77
N ALA A 91 -6.09 4.33 -2.58
CA ALA A 91 -6.88 4.42 -3.79
C ALA A 91 -8.31 4.86 -3.49
N ASN A 92 -8.91 4.34 -2.42
CA ASN A 92 -10.25 4.67 -1.95
C ASN A 92 -10.35 6.11 -1.45
N HIS A 93 -9.43 6.53 -0.59
CA HIS A 93 -9.47 7.85 0.06
C HIS A 93 -9.06 8.97 -0.88
N ARG A 94 -8.16 8.71 -1.84
CA ARG A 94 -7.55 9.75 -2.68
C ARG A 94 -7.83 9.54 -4.16
N LEU A 95 -7.26 8.48 -4.73
CA LEU A 95 -7.19 8.33 -6.19
C LEU A 95 -8.58 8.28 -6.83
N PHE A 96 -9.51 7.53 -6.26
CA PHE A 96 -10.84 7.32 -6.84
C PHE A 96 -11.55 8.67 -7.11
N ARG A 97 -11.42 9.64 -6.20
CA ARG A 97 -11.99 10.99 -6.36
C ARG A 97 -11.26 11.81 -7.43
N PHE A 98 -9.93 11.67 -7.54
CA PHE A 98 -9.15 12.37 -8.56
C PHE A 98 -9.46 11.84 -9.96
N TRP A 99 -9.63 10.52 -10.09
CA TRP A 99 -10.00 9.87 -11.37
C TRP A 99 -11.37 10.29 -11.87
N ALA A 100 -12.31 10.64 -10.98
CA ALA A 100 -13.60 11.21 -11.37
C ALA A 100 -13.45 12.55 -12.14
N ASN A 101 -12.35 13.27 -11.95
CA ASN A 101 -12.06 14.55 -12.61
C ASN A 101 -11.17 14.42 -13.85
N LEU A 102 -10.92 13.20 -14.37
CA LEU A 102 -10.01 12.97 -15.50
C LEU A 102 -10.38 13.80 -16.74
N THR A 103 -11.67 13.93 -17.07
CA THR A 103 -12.12 14.74 -18.21
C THR A 103 -11.73 16.21 -18.09
N GLU A 104 -11.80 16.77 -16.87
CA GLU A 104 -11.34 18.14 -16.60
C GLU A 104 -9.82 18.24 -16.74
N ALA A 105 -9.07 17.27 -16.21
CA ALA A 105 -7.62 17.20 -16.36
C ALA A 105 -7.20 17.22 -17.83
N LEU A 106 -7.87 16.42 -18.68
CA LEU A 106 -7.59 16.31 -20.11
C LEU A 106 -7.89 17.61 -20.87
N ARG A 107 -8.87 18.39 -20.42
CA ARG A 107 -9.25 19.65 -21.06
C ARG A 107 -8.39 20.83 -20.63
N THR A 108 -7.92 20.83 -19.39
CA THR A 108 -7.30 21.99 -18.75
C THR A 108 -5.80 21.84 -18.53
N GLY A 109 -5.29 20.60 -18.52
CA GLY A 109 -3.93 20.28 -18.10
C GLY A 109 -3.65 20.51 -16.61
N GLN A 110 -4.67 20.88 -15.81
CA GLN A 110 -4.47 21.23 -14.40
C GLN A 110 -4.43 19.99 -13.50
N PRO A 111 -3.63 20.01 -12.42
CA PRO A 111 -3.63 18.96 -11.40
C PRO A 111 -5.03 18.76 -10.79
N GLN A 112 -5.41 17.49 -10.58
CA GLN A 112 -6.70 17.11 -9.97
C GLN A 112 -6.55 16.51 -8.56
N ASN A 113 -5.32 16.50 -8.06
CA ASN A 113 -4.97 16.09 -6.71
C ASN A 113 -5.17 17.26 -5.73
N GLU A 114 -4.54 17.18 -4.56
CA GLU A 114 -4.62 18.20 -3.51
C GLU A 114 -4.18 19.60 -3.96
N ALA A 115 -3.41 19.73 -5.05
CA ALA A 115 -3.01 21.02 -5.62
C ALA A 115 -4.13 21.71 -6.43
N LYS A 116 -5.25 21.02 -6.71
CA LYS A 116 -6.37 21.59 -7.47
C LYS A 116 -6.87 22.87 -6.80
N GLY A 117 -7.03 23.94 -7.57
CA GLY A 117 -7.51 25.24 -7.07
C GLY A 117 -6.50 26.00 -6.20
N GLY A 118 -5.20 25.68 -6.30
CA GLY A 118 -4.16 26.31 -5.48
C GLY A 118 -4.02 25.70 -4.09
N GLY A 119 -4.54 24.48 -3.89
CA GLY A 119 -4.32 23.73 -2.65
C GLY A 119 -2.84 23.32 -2.46
N PRO A 120 -2.50 22.77 -1.29
CA PRO A 120 -1.12 22.46 -0.95
C PRO A 120 -0.55 21.38 -1.88
N ASN A 121 0.79 21.39 -2.05
CA ASN A 121 1.46 20.33 -2.76
C ASN A 121 1.14 18.98 -2.08
N PRO A 122 0.66 17.96 -2.82
CA PRO A 122 0.29 16.65 -2.28
C PRO A 122 1.39 15.99 -1.45
N PHE A 123 2.65 16.22 -1.82
CA PHE A 123 3.79 15.72 -1.07
C PHE A 123 3.95 16.50 0.23
N GLU A 124 3.92 17.83 0.21
CA GLU A 124 4.01 18.65 1.43
C GLU A 124 2.90 18.32 2.44
N ALA A 125 1.66 18.15 1.96
CA ALA A 125 0.54 17.78 2.83
C ALA A 125 0.67 16.36 3.43
N LEU A 126 1.30 15.44 2.70
CA LEU A 126 1.57 14.08 3.17
C LEU A 126 2.74 14.04 4.16
N TYR A 127 3.80 14.80 3.89
CA TYR A 127 4.98 14.94 4.77
C TYR A 127 4.66 15.69 6.07
N ALA A 128 3.60 16.49 6.11
CA ALA A 128 3.16 17.22 7.30
C ALA A 128 2.54 16.34 8.40
N ASP A 129 2.14 15.09 8.09
CA ASP A 129 1.56 14.15 9.05
C ASP A 129 2.40 12.86 9.08
N PRO A 130 3.25 12.67 10.11
CA PRO A 130 4.13 11.51 10.23
C PRO A 130 3.40 10.15 10.23
N ILE A 131 2.16 10.11 10.75
CA ILE A 131 1.37 8.86 10.78
C ILE A 131 0.93 8.51 9.37
N ARG A 132 0.37 9.48 8.64
CA ARG A 132 -0.05 9.28 7.24
C ARG A 132 1.13 8.98 6.32
N LEU A 133 2.27 9.63 6.55
CA LEU A 133 3.49 9.36 5.81
C LEU A 133 3.94 7.91 6.03
N LYS A 134 4.00 7.45 7.29
CA LYS A 134 4.39 6.07 7.63
C LYS A 134 3.44 5.05 7.01
N GLU A 135 2.13 5.28 7.07
CA GLU A 135 1.13 4.41 6.43
C GLU A 135 1.29 4.37 4.91
N PHE A 136 1.49 5.53 4.26
CA PHE A 136 1.69 5.63 2.82
C PHE A 136 2.96 4.90 2.36
N LEU A 137 4.11 5.16 3.01
CA LEU A 137 5.37 4.52 2.66
C LEU A 137 5.29 3.00 2.88
N LYS A 138 4.66 2.56 3.97
CA LYS A 138 4.41 1.12 4.23
C LYS A 138 3.55 0.47 3.16
N ALA A 139 2.48 1.14 2.72
CA ALA A 139 1.63 0.66 1.63
C ALA A 139 2.42 0.49 0.33
N MET A 140 3.32 1.44 0.03
CA MET A 140 4.12 1.41 -1.20
C MET A 140 5.17 0.31 -1.20
N SER A 141 5.81 0.06 -0.06
CA SER A 141 6.74 -1.06 0.11
C SER A 141 6.09 -2.41 -0.16
N GLY A 142 4.85 -2.62 0.27
CA GLY A 142 4.13 -3.87 0.01
C GLY A 142 4.03 -4.22 -1.48
N ILE A 143 3.80 -3.20 -2.33
CA ILE A 143 3.69 -3.39 -3.79
C ILE A 143 5.06 -3.63 -4.43
N SER A 144 6.08 -2.87 -4.02
CA SER A 144 7.40 -2.96 -4.64
C SER A 144 8.19 -4.19 -4.17
N ARG A 145 7.84 -4.78 -3.02
CA ARG A 145 8.58 -5.88 -2.40
C ARG A 145 8.88 -7.08 -3.32
N PRO A 146 7.94 -7.62 -4.12
CA PRO A 146 8.28 -8.71 -5.04
C PRO A 146 9.34 -8.31 -6.07
N ALA A 147 9.27 -7.08 -6.60
CA ALA A 147 10.28 -6.56 -7.51
C ALA A 147 11.62 -6.34 -6.79
N ASN A 148 11.59 -5.77 -5.57
CA ASN A 148 12.77 -5.55 -4.74
C ASN A 148 13.50 -6.87 -4.42
N MET A 149 12.75 -7.93 -4.07
CA MET A 149 13.30 -9.26 -3.84
C MET A 149 13.91 -9.86 -5.11
N ALA A 150 13.28 -9.65 -6.27
CA ALA A 150 13.83 -10.11 -7.54
C ALA A 150 15.15 -9.38 -7.87
N ILE A 151 15.20 -8.06 -7.69
CA ILE A 151 16.43 -7.26 -7.86
C ILE A 151 17.52 -7.78 -6.93
N ALA A 152 17.22 -7.92 -5.64
CA ALA A 152 18.16 -8.38 -4.61
C ALA A 152 18.78 -9.76 -4.92
N ALA A 153 18.02 -10.65 -5.56
CA ALA A 153 18.43 -12.01 -5.87
C ALA A 153 19.09 -12.16 -7.25
N GLN A 154 18.70 -11.36 -8.25
CA GLN A 154 19.10 -11.59 -9.65
C GLN A 154 20.24 -10.67 -10.12
N PHE A 155 20.39 -9.48 -9.52
CA PHE A 155 21.48 -8.58 -9.89
C PHE A 155 22.82 -9.11 -9.32
N PRO A 156 23.93 -9.03 -10.07
CA PRO A 156 25.22 -9.60 -9.68
C PRO A 156 25.95 -8.74 -8.61
N PHE A 157 25.40 -8.65 -7.40
CA PHE A 157 25.93 -7.88 -6.28
C PHE A 157 27.30 -8.34 -5.77
N ALA A 158 27.78 -9.52 -6.16
CA ALA A 158 29.09 -10.05 -5.77
C ALA A 158 30.27 -9.14 -6.16
N GLN A 159 30.10 -8.28 -7.17
CA GLN A 159 31.14 -7.36 -7.66
C GLN A 159 31.16 -6.02 -6.93
N TYR A 160 30.28 -5.82 -5.95
CA TYR A 160 30.08 -4.55 -5.28
C TYR A 160 30.19 -4.73 -3.76
N ALA A 161 30.58 -3.67 -3.06
CA ALA A 161 30.62 -3.62 -1.60
C ALA A 161 29.55 -2.70 -1.00
N THR A 162 29.03 -1.76 -1.79
CA THR A 162 28.08 -0.75 -1.32
C THR A 162 26.96 -0.58 -2.34
N ALA A 163 25.73 -0.39 -1.86
CA ALA A 163 24.58 -0.02 -2.66
C ALA A 163 23.90 1.22 -2.08
N ALA A 164 23.45 2.12 -2.96
CA ALA A 164 22.70 3.32 -2.58
C ALA A 164 21.32 3.29 -3.26
N ASP A 165 20.27 3.50 -2.48
CA ASP A 165 18.88 3.57 -2.91
C ASP A 165 18.43 5.04 -2.87
N ILE A 166 18.16 5.62 -4.04
CA ILE A 166 17.89 7.05 -4.22
C ILE A 166 16.39 7.27 -4.39
N GLY A 167 15.77 7.99 -3.46
CA GLY A 167 14.31 7.99 -3.29
C GLY A 167 13.85 6.73 -2.55
N THR A 168 14.55 6.37 -1.48
CA THR A 168 14.44 5.06 -0.82
C THR A 168 13.10 4.83 -0.12
N ALA A 169 12.30 5.88 0.12
CA ALA A 169 11.04 5.78 0.85
C ALA A 169 11.26 5.02 2.19
N GLN A 170 10.47 3.99 2.48
CA GLN A 170 10.67 3.18 3.70
C GLN A 170 11.98 2.37 3.71
N GLY A 171 12.66 2.18 2.58
CA GLY A 171 13.92 1.42 2.51
C GLY A 171 13.79 -0.07 2.20
N ASP A 172 12.65 -0.52 1.66
CA ASP A 172 12.47 -1.96 1.41
C ASP A 172 13.48 -2.53 0.42
N LEU A 173 13.81 -1.80 -0.65
CA LEU A 173 14.78 -2.26 -1.65
C LEU A 173 16.16 -2.50 -1.04
N ILE A 174 16.72 -1.50 -0.36
CA ILE A 174 18.06 -1.61 0.23
C ILE A 174 18.11 -2.69 1.33
N VAL A 175 17.02 -2.85 2.09
CA VAL A 175 16.88 -3.93 3.07
C VAL A 175 16.88 -5.31 2.40
N GLN A 176 16.13 -5.51 1.31
CA GLN A 176 16.12 -6.80 0.60
C GLN A 176 17.52 -7.11 0.02
N ILE A 177 18.19 -6.09 -0.56
CA ILE A 177 19.55 -6.23 -1.09
C ILE A 177 20.51 -6.67 0.03
N ALA A 178 20.53 -5.97 1.17
CA ALA A 178 21.43 -6.25 2.28
C ALA A 178 21.14 -7.57 3.02
N LYS A 179 19.90 -8.07 2.94
CA LYS A 179 19.52 -9.42 3.42
C LYS A 179 20.01 -10.53 2.50
N ALA A 180 19.83 -10.36 1.18
CA ALA A 180 20.27 -11.35 0.20
C ALA A 180 21.80 -11.36 0.03
N ASN A 181 22.47 -10.24 0.30
CA ASN A 181 23.90 -10.04 0.07
C ASN A 181 24.59 -9.54 1.37
N PRO A 182 25.05 -10.46 2.25
CA PRO A 182 25.59 -10.09 3.57
C PRO A 182 26.85 -9.21 3.53
N HIS A 183 27.57 -9.18 2.41
CA HIS A 183 28.77 -8.35 2.21
C HIS A 183 28.47 -6.91 1.80
N ILE A 184 27.23 -6.59 1.42
CA ILE A 184 26.83 -5.26 0.98
C ILE A 184 26.54 -4.35 2.19
N THR A 185 27.09 -3.14 2.17
CA THR A 185 26.67 -2.01 3.00
C THR A 185 25.67 -1.16 2.23
N GLY A 186 24.57 -0.75 2.87
CA GLY A 186 23.47 -0.03 2.24
C GLY A 186 23.38 1.43 2.66
N ILE A 187 22.98 2.29 1.72
CA ILE A 187 22.66 3.69 1.97
C ILE A 187 21.27 3.97 1.43
N GLY A 188 20.35 4.41 2.27
CA GLY A 188 19.08 4.98 1.82
C GLY A 188 19.20 6.49 1.72
N TYR A 189 18.81 7.08 0.59
CA TYR A 189 18.81 8.53 0.38
C TYR A 189 17.41 9.03 0.05
N ASP A 190 16.89 9.95 0.85
CA ASP A 190 15.58 10.59 0.63
C ASP A 190 15.47 11.89 1.43
N LEU A 191 14.32 12.56 1.35
CA LEU A 191 13.98 13.72 2.16
C LEU A 191 14.13 13.41 3.66
N ALA A 192 14.58 14.39 4.45
CA ALA A 192 14.89 14.20 5.87
C ALA A 192 13.70 13.66 6.68
N GLU A 193 12.50 14.04 6.30
CA GLU A 193 11.23 13.63 6.88
C GLU A 193 10.96 12.11 6.75
N VAL A 194 11.59 11.45 5.77
CA VAL A 194 11.51 9.99 5.56
C VAL A 194 12.41 9.23 6.53
N GLY A 195 13.49 9.85 7.00
CA GLY A 195 14.55 9.22 7.80
C GLY A 195 14.03 8.35 8.96
N PRO A 196 13.15 8.85 9.84
CA PRO A 196 12.62 8.06 10.94
C PRO A 196 11.87 6.79 10.49
N VAL A 197 11.12 6.86 9.37
CA VAL A 197 10.38 5.71 8.83
C VAL A 197 11.34 4.67 8.23
N PHE A 198 12.42 5.13 7.59
CA PHE A 198 13.48 4.28 7.07
C PHE A 198 14.24 3.58 8.19
N GLU A 199 14.68 4.33 9.21
CA GLU A 199 15.46 3.82 10.34
C GLU A 199 14.67 2.80 11.15
N ASP A 200 13.39 3.08 11.48
CA ASP A 200 12.46 2.13 12.09
C ASP A 200 12.40 0.81 11.30
N TYR A 201 12.34 0.90 9.96
CA TYR A 201 12.24 -0.27 9.11
C TYR A 201 13.55 -1.07 9.05
N VAL A 202 14.70 -0.39 8.95
CA VAL A 202 16.02 -1.02 9.01
C VAL A 202 16.25 -1.71 10.35
N GLU A 203 15.85 -1.09 11.45
CA GLU A 203 15.91 -1.66 12.80
C GLU A 203 15.04 -2.90 12.93
N ALA A 204 13.77 -2.82 12.52
CA ALA A 204 12.85 -3.96 12.53
C ALA A 204 13.35 -5.16 11.68
N ASN A 205 14.28 -4.90 10.74
CA ASN A 205 14.91 -5.91 9.91
C ASN A 205 16.32 -6.32 10.37
N GLY A 206 16.83 -5.76 11.48
CA GLY A 206 18.12 -6.12 12.09
C GLY A 206 19.35 -5.68 11.31
N LEU A 207 19.28 -4.56 10.58
CA LEU A 207 20.32 -4.12 9.64
C LEU A 207 21.02 -2.80 9.99
N THR A 208 20.78 -2.26 11.20
CA THR A 208 21.29 -0.94 11.64
C THR A 208 22.82 -0.80 11.58
N SER A 209 23.57 -1.90 11.68
CA SER A 209 25.04 -1.88 11.59
C SER A 209 25.58 -1.75 10.17
N ARG A 210 24.76 -1.93 9.14
CA ARG A 210 25.20 -1.96 7.73
C ARG A 210 24.34 -1.12 6.79
N VAL A 211 23.19 -0.64 7.24
CA VAL A 211 22.31 0.19 6.41
C VAL A 211 22.07 1.51 7.15
N SER A 212 22.43 2.62 6.50
CA SER A 212 22.31 3.97 7.06
C SER A 212 21.46 4.86 6.17
N PHE A 213 20.83 5.88 6.78
CA PHE A 213 20.09 6.91 6.06
C PHE A 213 20.97 8.13 5.77
N ALA A 214 20.81 8.71 4.59
CA ALA A 214 21.45 9.95 4.16
C ALA A 214 20.36 10.93 3.69
N PRO A 215 20.07 12.01 4.44
CA PRO A 215 19.03 12.96 4.06
C PRO A 215 19.47 13.80 2.86
N GLY A 216 18.55 14.10 1.95
CA GLY A 216 18.75 15.10 0.90
C GLY A 216 17.63 15.16 -0.14
N LYS A 217 17.72 16.13 -1.04
CA LYS A 217 16.70 16.37 -2.08
C LYS A 217 17.26 16.00 -3.46
N PRO A 218 16.72 14.97 -4.13
CA PRO A 218 17.12 14.64 -5.50
C PRO A 218 16.89 15.84 -6.43
N GLY A 219 17.94 16.31 -7.11
CA GLY A 219 17.84 17.37 -8.12
C GLY A 219 17.83 18.82 -7.60
N ALA A 220 18.16 19.07 -6.33
CA ALA A 220 18.58 20.42 -5.94
C ALA A 220 19.90 20.74 -6.64
N LYS A 221 19.89 21.66 -7.61
CA LYS A 221 21.14 22.31 -8.01
C LYS A 221 21.72 22.95 -6.76
N GLU A 222 22.97 22.64 -6.44
CA GLU A 222 23.73 23.41 -5.47
C GLU A 222 23.69 24.88 -5.91
N THR A 223 23.03 25.71 -5.11
CA THR A 223 23.11 27.18 -5.17
C THR A 223 23.37 27.68 -3.77
#